data_AF-A0A735RH07-F1
#
_entry.id   AF-A0A735RH07-F1
#
_cell.length_a   1.000
_cell.length_b   1.000
_cell.length_c   1.000
_cell.angle_alpha   90.00
_cell.angle_beta   90.00
_cell.angle_gamma   90.00
#
_symmetry.space_group_name_H-M   'P 1'
#
loop_
_entity.id
_entity.type
_entity.pdbx_description
1 polymer ?
#
loop_
_entity_poly.entity_id
_entity_poly.type
_entity_poly.pdbx_seq_one_letter_code
_entity_poly.pdbx_strand_id
1 'polypeptide(L)'
;MTESESLSYNALVWLKKLDHRLKAKNYEKKNTDGKIVMQVLRWCTALDLIPANSLLLPEFLFTTMLLNKISDTQQRLKQANFRDDLSLKSRIESAQLSDQEIKTAGVRPQQHRVLLHLNQPLVNELGMTIEVVDMDWRNIKLTQFDVLIVVENQDCFYHLALFDYSRCDFHSPLIIYRGDRAYSKGAVALKHCWLKTGKTAIYFGDFDPKGISIAMNEGYQLMLLPSPGVVIKKSSPVMFPDAQLKFLPELLRGKVHSHFRDYLLVLEKHQALRQQKMQGEILKVVMLKTSD
;
A
#
# COMPACT_ATOMS: atom_id res chain seq x y z
N MET A 1 -9.08 23.20 36.23
CA MET A 1 -9.56 22.93 34.86
C MET A 1 -9.41 21.44 34.61
N THR A 2 -10.50 20.69 34.56
CA THR A 2 -10.49 19.31 34.10
C THR A 2 -10.16 19.33 32.61
N GLU A 3 -9.06 18.69 32.19
CA GLU A 3 -8.77 18.47 30.78
C GLU A 3 -9.93 17.66 30.18
N SER A 4 -10.76 18.32 29.37
CA SER A 4 -11.81 17.65 28.62
C SER A 4 -11.16 16.75 27.57
N GLU A 5 -11.46 15.44 27.64
CA GLU A 5 -11.02 14.46 26.65
C GLU A 5 -11.32 14.94 25.23
N SER A 6 -10.35 14.83 24.32
CA SER A 6 -10.53 15.27 22.93
C SER A 6 -11.37 14.29 22.10
N LEU A 7 -12.02 14.79 21.04
CA LEU A 7 -12.83 13.95 20.15
C LEU A 7 -11.96 12.98 19.33
N SER A 8 -12.41 11.73 19.18
CA SER A 8 -11.71 10.72 18.36
C SER A 8 -11.70 11.07 16.87
N TYR A 9 -10.75 10.52 16.10
CA TYR A 9 -10.72 10.69 14.64
C TYR A 9 -12.05 10.34 13.96
N ASN A 10 -12.70 9.25 14.39
CA ASN A 10 -13.97 8.83 13.82
C ASN A 10 -15.09 9.84 14.12
N ALA A 11 -15.06 10.47 15.29
CA ALA A 11 -15.98 11.55 15.63
C ALA A 11 -15.72 12.81 14.78
N LEU A 12 -14.45 13.17 14.55
CA LEU A 12 -14.07 14.29 13.67
C LEU A 12 -14.53 14.05 12.22
N VAL A 13 -14.26 12.86 11.66
CA VAL A 13 -14.73 12.49 10.31
C VAL A 13 -16.26 12.50 10.23
N TRP A 14 -16.94 12.01 11.26
CA TRP A 14 -18.39 12.02 11.32
C TRP A 14 -18.96 13.44 11.36
N LEU A 15 -18.38 14.33 12.18
CA LEU A 15 -18.72 15.76 12.24
C LEU A 15 -18.48 16.46 10.90
N LYS A 16 -17.35 16.17 10.22
CA LYS A 16 -17.07 16.73 8.88
C LYS A 16 -18.12 16.35 7.85
N LYS A 17 -18.53 15.07 7.85
CA LYS A 17 -19.61 14.59 6.98
C LYS A 17 -20.96 15.22 7.34
N LEU A 18 -21.23 15.40 8.63
CA LEU A 18 -22.44 16.07 9.11
C LEU A 18 -22.46 17.55 8.68
N ASP A 19 -21.36 18.28 8.84
CA ASP A 19 -21.20 19.67 8.41
C ASP A 19 -21.53 19.85 6.94
N HIS A 20 -21.04 18.94 6.09
CA HIS A 20 -21.35 18.96 4.67
C HIS A 20 -22.85 18.76 4.39
N ARG A 21 -23.52 17.84 5.09
CA ARG A 21 -24.97 17.62 4.92
C ARG A 21 -25.81 18.78 5.45
N LEU A 22 -25.37 19.41 6.55
CA LEU A 22 -26.09 20.53 7.16
C LEU A 22 -26.06 21.80 6.30
N LYS A 23 -25.08 21.96 5.41
CA LYS A 23 -25.09 23.04 4.40
C LYS A 23 -26.33 23.02 3.51
N ALA A 24 -26.96 21.85 3.31
CA ALA A 24 -28.16 21.72 2.49
C ALA A 24 -29.48 21.69 3.31
N LYS A 25 -29.46 21.24 4.56
CA LYS A 25 -30.68 20.97 5.35
C LYS A 25 -30.82 21.79 6.63
N ASN A 26 -29.84 22.62 6.99
CA ASN A 26 -29.73 23.46 8.21
C ASN A 26 -29.76 22.71 9.55
N TYR A 27 -30.39 21.54 9.63
CA TYR A 27 -30.40 20.65 10.78
C TYR A 27 -30.47 19.16 10.36
N GLU A 28 -30.06 18.27 11.25
CA GLU A 28 -30.19 16.82 11.09
C GLU A 28 -30.40 16.16 12.45
N LYS A 29 -31.42 15.29 12.55
CA LYS A 29 -31.67 14.48 13.75
C LYS A 29 -30.82 13.22 13.73
N LYS A 30 -30.32 12.83 14.90
CA LYS A 30 -29.52 11.61 15.08
C LYS A 30 -29.90 10.90 16.38
N ASN A 31 -30.01 9.58 16.31
CA ASN A 31 -30.18 8.74 17.48
C ASN A 31 -28.96 8.88 18.40
N THR A 32 -29.22 8.99 19.70
CA THR A 32 -28.18 9.20 20.72
C THR A 32 -27.48 7.91 21.13
N ASP A 33 -28.05 6.74 20.79
CA ASP A 33 -27.50 5.40 21.06
C ASP A 33 -26.22 5.06 20.27
N GLY A 34 -25.99 5.76 19.16
CA GLY A 34 -24.80 5.58 18.34
C GLY A 34 -23.52 5.98 19.08
N LYS A 35 -22.55 5.07 19.17
CA LYS A 35 -21.26 5.29 19.90
C LYS A 35 -20.57 6.62 19.57
N ILE A 36 -20.53 7.00 18.29
CA ILE A 36 -19.90 8.24 17.83
C ILE A 36 -20.74 9.47 18.23
N VAL A 37 -22.07 9.39 18.09
CA VAL A 37 -22.99 10.48 18.46
C VAL A 37 -22.89 10.72 19.97
N MET A 38 -22.94 9.65 20.77
CA MET A 38 -22.79 9.70 22.22
C MET A 38 -21.46 10.33 22.65
N GLN A 39 -20.35 9.99 21.97
CA GLN A 39 -19.06 10.64 22.24
C GLN A 39 -19.12 12.15 22.00
N VAL A 40 -19.67 12.59 20.86
CA VAL A 40 -19.80 14.01 20.52
C VAL A 40 -20.69 14.74 21.52
N LEU A 41 -21.83 14.16 21.91
CA LEU A 41 -22.74 14.78 22.86
C LEU A 41 -22.12 14.89 24.26
N ARG A 42 -21.42 13.84 24.73
CA ARG A 42 -20.71 13.89 26.02
C ARG A 42 -19.63 14.98 26.03
N TRP A 43 -18.89 15.10 24.93
CA TRP A 43 -17.91 16.18 24.77
C TRP A 43 -18.56 17.57 24.80
N CYS A 44 -19.67 17.74 24.07
CA CYS A 44 -20.42 19.00 24.07
C CYS A 44 -20.97 19.33 25.46
N THR A 45 -21.49 18.35 26.19
CA THR A 45 -21.99 18.54 27.57
C THR A 45 -20.87 18.88 28.54
N ALA A 46 -19.70 18.22 28.45
CA ALA A 46 -18.56 18.48 29.32
C ALA A 46 -17.96 19.89 29.15
N LEU A 47 -18.21 20.53 28.00
CA LEU A 47 -17.77 21.89 27.67
C LEU A 47 -18.92 22.90 27.66
N ASP A 48 -20.08 22.53 28.23
CA ASP A 48 -21.28 23.36 28.34
C ASP A 48 -21.78 23.95 26.99
N LEU A 49 -21.54 23.24 25.89
CA LEU A 49 -22.02 23.62 24.56
C LEU A 49 -23.50 23.27 24.35
N ILE A 50 -23.98 22.26 25.07
CA ILE A 50 -25.37 21.79 25.07
C ILE A 50 -25.81 21.42 26.50
N PRO A 51 -27.11 21.48 26.82
CA PRO A 51 -27.64 21.06 28.12
C PRO A 51 -27.36 19.59 28.44
N ALA A 52 -27.06 19.25 29.69
CA ALA A 52 -26.71 17.89 30.11
C ALA A 52 -27.84 16.86 29.90
N ASN A 53 -29.10 17.28 29.98
CA ASN A 53 -30.26 16.44 29.70
C ASN A 53 -30.37 16.02 28.22
N SER A 54 -29.57 16.61 27.32
CA SER A 54 -29.50 16.21 25.90
C SER A 54 -29.08 14.75 25.73
N LEU A 55 -28.32 14.19 26.68
CA LEU A 55 -27.88 12.80 26.67
C LEU A 55 -29.01 11.79 27.00
N LEU A 56 -30.12 12.27 27.57
CA LEU A 56 -31.26 11.45 27.96
C LEU A 56 -32.33 11.35 26.84
N LEU A 57 -32.18 12.15 25.79
CA LEU A 57 -33.12 12.16 24.67
C LEU A 57 -32.82 10.99 23.72
N PRO A 58 -33.84 10.34 23.12
CA PRO A 58 -33.62 9.27 22.14
C PRO A 58 -32.99 9.79 20.84
N GLU A 59 -33.28 11.04 20.48
CA GLU A 59 -32.72 11.73 19.34
C GLU A 59 -32.20 13.11 19.75
N PHE A 60 -31.12 13.54 19.10
CA PHE A 60 -30.57 14.89 19.23
C PHE A 60 -30.56 15.62 17.89
N LEU A 61 -30.90 16.92 17.92
CA LEU A 61 -30.94 17.78 16.76
C LEU A 61 -29.60 18.52 16.60
N PHE A 62 -28.80 18.12 15.62
CA PHE A 62 -27.59 18.84 15.25
C PHE A 62 -27.93 20.01 14.31
N THR A 63 -27.36 21.18 14.58
CA THR A 63 -27.58 22.42 13.81
C THR A 63 -26.25 23.01 13.35
N THR A 64 -26.26 23.80 12.27
CA THR A 64 -25.07 24.52 11.80
C THR A 64 -24.47 25.41 12.90
N MET A 65 -25.31 26.04 13.74
CA MET A 65 -24.86 26.83 14.88
C MET A 65 -24.07 26.00 15.89
N LEU A 66 -24.54 24.80 16.23
CA LEU A 66 -23.81 23.91 17.15
C LEU A 66 -22.48 23.48 16.53
N LEU A 67 -22.45 23.14 15.24
CA LEU A 67 -21.20 22.73 14.58
C LEU A 67 -20.17 23.87 14.53
N ASN A 68 -20.62 25.12 14.36
CA ASN A 68 -19.74 26.29 14.49
C ASN A 68 -19.17 26.39 15.92
N LYS A 69 -20.01 26.29 16.95
CA LYS A 69 -19.55 26.30 18.36
C LYS A 69 -18.55 25.18 18.67
N ILE A 70 -18.77 23.98 18.12
CA ILE A 70 -17.83 22.85 18.25
C ILE A 70 -16.50 23.23 17.61
N SER A 71 -16.51 23.71 16.37
CA SER A 71 -15.31 24.13 15.62
C SER A 71 -14.51 25.19 16.38
N ASP A 72 -15.18 26.25 16.84
CA ASP A 72 -14.53 27.35 17.55
C ASP A 72 -13.95 26.89 18.89
N THR A 73 -14.65 25.99 19.59
CA THR A 73 -14.18 25.41 20.85
C THR A 73 -12.97 24.52 20.63
N GLN A 74 -12.94 23.71 19.57
CA GLN A 74 -11.76 22.90 19.22
C GLN A 74 -10.54 23.77 18.96
N GLN A 75 -10.69 24.87 18.21
CA GLN A 75 -9.60 25.81 17.95
C GLN A 75 -9.10 26.47 19.24
N ARG A 76 -10.01 26.94 20.10
CA ARG A 76 -9.66 27.55 21.39
C ARG A 76 -8.91 26.59 22.31
N LEU A 77 -9.28 25.32 22.31
CA LEU A 77 -8.62 24.26 23.09
C LEU A 77 -7.36 23.71 22.41
N LYS A 78 -6.96 24.24 21.25
CA LYS A 78 -5.86 23.70 20.41
C LYS A 78 -6.03 22.21 20.07
N GLN A 79 -7.26 21.74 20.01
CA GLN A 79 -7.63 20.38 19.58
C GLN A 79 -7.82 20.32 18.06
N ALA A 80 -7.76 19.12 17.50
CA ALA A 80 -7.91 18.95 16.06
C ALA A 80 -9.32 19.38 15.62
N ASN A 81 -9.40 20.30 14.67
CA ASN A 81 -10.68 20.78 14.17
C ASN A 81 -11.23 19.80 13.11
N PHE A 82 -12.51 19.44 13.22
CA PHE A 82 -13.13 18.51 12.28
C PHE A 82 -13.23 19.05 10.84
N ARG A 83 -13.15 20.36 10.64
CA ARG A 83 -13.18 21.02 9.32
C ARG A 83 -11.83 20.99 8.62
N ASP A 84 -10.73 20.81 9.35
CA ASP A 84 -9.41 20.71 8.77
C ASP A 84 -9.25 19.45 7.92
N ASP A 85 -8.32 19.49 6.96
CA ASP A 85 -7.94 18.30 6.20
C ASP A 85 -6.90 17.47 6.95
N LEU A 86 -7.39 16.70 7.91
CA LEU A 86 -6.59 15.79 8.75
C LEU A 86 -6.00 14.60 7.97
N SER A 87 -6.45 14.36 6.72
CA SER A 87 -6.05 13.19 5.94
C SER A 87 -4.80 13.41 5.08
N LEU A 88 -4.53 14.66 4.72
CA LEU A 88 -3.43 15.04 3.82
C LEU A 88 -2.17 15.49 4.57
N LYS A 89 -2.27 15.80 5.85
CA LYS A 89 -1.15 16.30 6.65
C LYS A 89 -0.31 15.15 7.21
N SER A 90 1.00 15.32 7.27
CA SER A 90 1.87 14.44 8.05
C SER A 90 1.60 14.63 9.56
N ARG A 91 2.07 13.69 10.39
CA ARG A 91 1.96 13.85 11.85
C ARG A 91 2.75 15.05 12.37
N ILE A 92 3.86 15.39 11.71
CA ILE A 92 4.69 16.55 12.05
C ILE A 92 3.91 17.84 11.78
N GLU A 93 3.28 17.95 10.61
CA GLU A 93 2.42 19.10 10.27
C GLU A 93 1.17 19.17 11.16
N SER A 94 0.62 18.02 11.57
CA SER A 94 -0.52 17.99 12.49
C SER A 94 -0.17 18.50 13.88
N ALA A 95 1.03 18.20 14.39
CA ALA A 95 1.51 18.67 15.68
C ALA A 95 1.70 20.20 15.74
N GLN A 96 1.91 20.87 14.60
CA GLN A 96 1.97 22.34 14.55
C GLN A 96 0.59 23.00 14.66
N LEU A 97 -0.49 22.25 14.42
CA LEU A 97 -1.85 22.77 14.37
C LEU A 97 -2.69 22.37 15.58
N SER A 98 -2.33 21.26 16.24
CA SER A 98 -3.02 20.79 17.41
C SER A 98 -2.09 20.03 18.35
N ASP A 99 -2.32 20.22 19.65
CA ASP A 99 -1.67 19.46 20.72
C ASP A 99 -2.27 18.04 20.86
N GLN A 100 -3.35 17.73 20.13
CA GLN A 100 -4.00 16.42 20.11
C GLN A 100 -3.30 15.47 19.12
N GLU A 101 -2.71 14.38 19.64
CA GLU A 101 -2.14 13.33 18.80
C GLU A 101 -3.23 12.41 18.21
N ILE A 102 -3.52 12.55 16.91
CA ILE A 102 -4.39 11.61 16.18
C ILE A 102 -3.55 10.54 15.48
N LYS A 103 -3.26 9.44 16.18
CA LYS A 103 -2.41 8.33 15.67
C LYS A 103 -2.92 7.68 14.38
N THR A 104 -4.22 7.75 14.11
CA THR A 104 -4.87 7.11 12.95
C THR A 104 -4.99 8.00 11.71
N ALA A 105 -4.71 9.30 11.82
CA ALA A 105 -4.82 10.27 10.74
C ALA A 105 -3.44 10.63 10.16
N GLY A 106 -3.46 11.12 8.91
CA GLY A 106 -2.29 11.63 8.21
C GLY A 106 -1.50 10.62 7.38
N VAL A 107 -0.64 11.17 6.52
CA VAL A 107 0.28 10.40 5.68
C VAL A 107 1.27 9.67 6.58
N ARG A 108 1.27 8.33 6.51
CA ARG A 108 2.26 7.54 7.25
C ARG A 108 3.65 7.78 6.65
N PRO A 109 4.72 7.77 7.45
CA PRO A 109 6.07 8.00 6.94
C PRO A 109 6.43 7.12 5.74
N GLN A 110 5.96 5.86 5.72
CA GLN A 110 6.24 4.88 4.67
C GLN A 110 5.26 4.92 3.48
N GLN A 111 4.21 5.74 3.52
CA GLN A 111 3.14 5.71 2.50
C GLN A 111 3.62 6.04 1.08
N HIS A 112 4.67 6.84 0.97
CA HIS A 112 5.32 7.21 -0.30
C HIS A 112 6.72 6.61 -0.43
N ARG A 113 7.10 5.69 0.46
CA ARG A 113 8.45 5.14 0.49
C ARG A 113 8.53 3.80 -0.22
N VAL A 114 9.66 3.56 -0.86
CA VAL A 114 10.02 2.32 -1.53
C VAL A 114 11.42 1.90 -1.11
N LEU A 115 11.63 0.60 -0.95
CA LEU A 115 12.98 0.04 -0.90
C LEU A 115 13.47 -0.15 -2.33
N LEU A 116 14.60 0.48 -2.63
CA LEU A 116 15.29 0.45 -3.91
C LEU A 116 16.61 -0.29 -3.74
N HIS A 117 16.89 -1.27 -4.60
CA HIS A 117 18.22 -1.87 -4.72
C HIS A 117 19.03 -1.07 -5.75
N LEU A 118 20.21 -0.64 -5.35
CA LEU A 118 21.12 0.11 -6.21
C LEU A 118 21.80 -0.84 -7.20
N ASN A 119 21.91 -0.40 -8.46
CA ASN A 119 22.65 -1.14 -9.49
C ASN A 119 24.16 -1.15 -9.22
N GLN A 120 24.65 -0.11 -8.54
CA GLN A 120 26.02 0.01 -8.08
C GLN A 120 25.98 0.37 -6.60
N PRO A 121 26.52 -0.48 -5.71
CA PRO A 121 26.58 -0.17 -4.30
C PRO A 121 27.39 1.09 -4.04
N LEU A 122 26.95 1.90 -3.07
CA LEU A 122 27.69 3.07 -2.61
C LEU A 122 28.53 2.69 -1.39
N VAL A 123 29.77 3.14 -1.34
CA VAL A 123 30.61 3.01 -0.14
C VAL A 123 30.63 4.37 0.55
N ASN A 124 30.22 4.42 1.81
CA ASN A 124 30.26 5.66 2.58
C ASN A 124 31.65 5.91 3.19
N GLU A 125 31.82 7.07 3.83
CA GLU A 125 33.09 7.47 4.48
C GLU A 125 33.55 6.49 5.58
N LEU A 126 32.63 5.69 6.13
CA LEU A 126 32.90 4.68 7.15
C LEU A 126 33.27 3.32 6.55
N GLY A 127 33.39 3.21 5.22
CA GLY A 127 33.68 1.96 4.51
C GLY A 127 32.50 0.98 4.46
N MET A 128 31.28 1.42 4.78
CA MET A 128 30.08 0.58 4.70
C MET A 128 29.50 0.60 3.30
N THR A 129 29.21 -0.59 2.77
CA THR A 129 28.53 -0.78 1.49
C THR A 129 27.02 -0.62 1.66
N ILE A 130 26.42 0.25 0.84
CA ILE A 130 24.99 0.52 0.77
C ILE A 130 24.49 -0.04 -0.55
N GLU A 131 23.75 -1.15 -0.49
CA GLU A 131 23.13 -1.79 -1.65
C GLU A 131 21.64 -1.44 -1.76
N VAL A 132 21.00 -1.14 -0.64
CA VAL A 132 19.57 -0.86 -0.56
C VAL A 132 19.35 0.49 0.09
N VAL A 133 18.47 1.30 -0.51
CA VAL A 133 18.04 2.59 0.04
C VAL A 133 16.53 2.62 0.22
N ASP A 134 16.10 3.19 1.33
CA ASP A 134 14.70 3.57 1.55
C ASP A 134 14.52 5.02 1.07
N MET A 135 13.65 5.27 0.09
CA MET A 135 13.44 6.61 -0.46
C MET A 135 11.99 6.91 -0.85
N ASP A 136 11.64 8.20 -0.92
CA ASP A 136 10.36 8.63 -1.48
C ASP A 136 10.34 8.41 -2.99
N TRP A 137 9.39 7.61 -3.48
CA TRP A 137 9.35 7.26 -4.91
C TRP A 137 9.14 8.46 -5.81
N ARG A 138 8.54 9.54 -5.32
CA ARG A 138 8.25 10.76 -6.10
C ARG A 138 9.52 11.50 -6.51
N ASN A 139 10.63 11.23 -5.82
CA ASN A 139 11.95 11.80 -6.13
C ASN A 139 12.72 10.98 -7.17
N ILE A 140 12.18 9.83 -7.61
CA ILE A 140 12.83 8.95 -8.58
C ILE A 140 12.48 9.42 -10.00
N LYS A 141 13.50 9.82 -10.77
CA LYS A 141 13.34 10.18 -12.18
C LYS A 141 13.21 8.92 -13.04
N LEU A 142 11.99 8.40 -13.17
CA LEU A 142 11.68 7.15 -13.88
C LEU A 142 12.23 7.09 -15.32
N THR A 143 12.43 8.23 -15.98
CA THR A 143 12.99 8.27 -17.34
C THR A 143 14.43 7.75 -17.43
N GLN A 144 15.18 7.73 -16.33
CA GLN A 144 16.59 7.28 -16.29
C GLN A 144 16.75 5.75 -16.36
N PHE A 145 15.68 4.99 -16.08
CA PHE A 145 15.72 3.54 -16.04
C PHE A 145 15.07 2.96 -17.29
N ASP A 146 15.58 1.85 -17.81
CA ASP A 146 15.05 1.18 -19.01
C ASP A 146 13.96 0.15 -18.69
N VAL A 147 14.07 -0.49 -17.53
CA VAL A 147 13.14 -1.53 -17.06
C VAL A 147 12.84 -1.39 -15.56
N LEU A 148 11.64 -1.77 -15.13
CA LEU A 148 11.29 -1.91 -13.72
C LEU A 148 11.28 -3.39 -13.34
N ILE A 149 12.04 -3.77 -12.31
CA ILE A 149 12.01 -5.12 -11.72
C ILE A 149 11.39 -5.00 -10.33
N VAL A 150 10.26 -5.68 -10.11
CA VAL A 150 9.58 -5.74 -8.81
C VAL A 150 9.82 -7.09 -8.17
N VAL A 151 10.59 -7.09 -7.09
CA VAL A 151 10.96 -8.29 -6.33
C VAL A 151 9.92 -8.57 -5.25
N GLU A 152 9.27 -9.73 -5.29
CA GLU A 152 8.19 -10.09 -4.36
C GLU A 152 8.69 -10.39 -2.96
N ASN A 153 9.73 -11.21 -2.82
CA ASN A 153 10.20 -11.67 -1.52
C ASN A 153 11.31 -10.74 -0.98
N GLN A 154 11.18 -10.35 0.29
CA GLN A 154 12.11 -9.40 0.93
C GLN A 154 13.52 -9.99 1.12
N ASP A 155 13.63 -11.27 1.46
CA ASP A 155 14.93 -11.93 1.61
C ASP A 155 15.63 -12.01 0.24
N CYS A 156 14.90 -12.38 -0.81
CA CYS A 156 15.42 -12.37 -2.18
C CYS A 156 15.86 -10.97 -2.62
N PHE A 157 15.14 -9.93 -2.19
CA PHE A 157 15.47 -8.55 -2.50
C PHE A 157 16.78 -8.10 -1.82
N TYR A 158 17.00 -8.44 -0.55
CA TYR A 158 18.27 -8.13 0.13
C TYR A 158 19.44 -9.02 -0.34
N HIS A 159 19.16 -10.20 -0.86
CA HIS A 159 20.16 -11.13 -1.36
C HIS A 159 20.14 -11.24 -2.89
N LEU A 160 19.92 -10.12 -3.58
CA LEU A 160 19.71 -10.10 -5.02
C LEU A 160 20.94 -10.63 -5.80
N ALA A 161 22.14 -10.47 -5.24
CA ALA A 161 23.39 -11.00 -5.80
C ALA A 161 23.42 -12.55 -5.93
N LEU A 162 22.52 -13.28 -5.27
CA LEU A 162 22.40 -14.73 -5.40
C LEU A 162 21.67 -15.17 -6.68
N PHE A 163 21.16 -14.23 -7.47
CA PHE A 163 20.34 -14.48 -8.66
C PHE A 163 21.04 -13.93 -9.90
N ASP A 164 21.37 -14.82 -10.85
CA ASP A 164 22.05 -14.41 -12.07
C ASP A 164 21.05 -13.99 -13.14
N TYR A 165 20.86 -12.69 -13.31
CA TYR A 165 20.14 -12.09 -14.43
C TYR A 165 21.07 -11.31 -15.38
N SER A 166 22.38 -11.56 -15.33
CA SER A 166 23.39 -10.86 -16.15
C SER A 166 23.23 -11.06 -17.66
N ARG A 167 22.52 -12.13 -18.06
CA ARG A 167 22.19 -12.42 -19.46
C ARG A 167 20.95 -11.69 -19.96
N CYS A 168 20.27 -10.96 -19.09
CA CYS A 168 19.18 -10.09 -19.50
C CYS A 168 19.78 -8.78 -20.00
N ASP A 169 19.25 -8.26 -21.11
CA ASP A 169 19.71 -7.00 -21.71
C ASP A 169 19.11 -5.80 -20.96
N PHE A 170 19.56 -5.61 -19.71
CA PHE A 170 19.18 -4.49 -18.87
C PHE A 170 20.35 -3.53 -18.73
N HIS A 171 20.16 -2.27 -19.12
CA HIS A 171 21.19 -1.24 -19.03
C HIS A 171 21.12 -0.48 -17.70
N SER A 172 19.92 -0.17 -17.21
CA SER A 172 19.73 0.58 -15.97
C SER A 172 18.41 0.20 -15.30
N PRO A 173 18.31 -1.00 -14.71
CA PRO A 173 17.06 -1.46 -14.13
C PRO A 173 16.72 -0.66 -12.86
N LEU A 174 15.44 -0.31 -12.72
CA LEU A 174 14.87 0.17 -11.46
C LEU A 174 14.41 -1.04 -10.66
N ILE A 175 15.11 -1.41 -9.58
CA ILE A 175 14.83 -2.63 -8.83
C ILE A 175 14.22 -2.30 -7.48
N ILE A 176 12.93 -2.63 -7.27
CA ILE A 176 12.22 -2.33 -6.03
C ILE A 176 11.67 -3.56 -5.35
N TYR A 177 11.54 -3.50 -4.03
CA TYR A 177 10.75 -4.46 -3.28
C TYR A 177 9.25 -4.20 -3.50
N ARG A 178 8.47 -5.25 -3.75
CA ARG A 178 7.00 -5.18 -3.93
C ARG A 178 6.30 -4.54 -2.73
N GLY A 179 6.89 -4.72 -1.55
CA GLY A 179 6.41 -4.12 -0.32
C GLY A 179 5.54 -5.06 0.51
N ASP A 180 5.70 -4.92 1.82
CA ASP A 180 4.90 -5.53 2.85
C ASP A 180 3.80 -4.56 3.33
N ARG A 181 3.32 -4.74 4.56
CA ARG A 181 2.36 -3.81 5.18
C ARG A 181 2.88 -2.37 5.28
N ALA A 182 4.19 -2.17 5.34
CA ALA A 182 4.81 -0.85 5.42
C ALA A 182 5.02 -0.23 4.02
N TYR A 183 5.56 -1.00 3.06
CA TYR A 183 6.06 -0.46 1.79
C TYR A 183 5.13 -0.64 0.58
N SER A 184 4.11 -1.50 0.66
CA SER A 184 3.25 -1.83 -0.49
C SER A 184 2.59 -0.61 -1.15
N LYS A 185 2.20 0.40 -0.37
CA LYS A 185 1.55 1.60 -0.92
C LYS A 185 2.48 2.40 -1.85
N GLY A 186 3.74 2.59 -1.45
CA GLY A 186 4.72 3.30 -2.26
C GLY A 186 5.06 2.52 -3.54
N ALA A 187 5.27 1.22 -3.42
CA ALA A 187 5.59 0.36 -4.56
C ALA A 187 4.45 0.31 -5.59
N VAL A 188 3.20 0.19 -5.14
CA VAL A 188 2.02 0.24 -6.02
C VAL A 188 1.91 1.59 -6.73
N ALA A 189 2.11 2.70 -6.02
CA ALA A 189 2.05 4.04 -6.60
C ALA A 189 3.16 4.29 -7.64
N LEU A 190 4.40 3.87 -7.33
CA LEU A 190 5.53 3.91 -8.27
C LEU A 190 5.21 3.09 -9.52
N LYS A 191 4.79 1.82 -9.36
CA LYS A 191 4.45 0.94 -10.48
C LYS A 191 3.36 1.55 -11.36
N HIS A 192 2.31 2.11 -10.75
CA HIS A 192 1.25 2.77 -11.51
C HIS A 192 1.77 3.93 -12.37
N CYS A 193 2.72 4.71 -11.85
CA CYS A 193 3.38 5.77 -12.63
C CYS A 193 4.31 5.19 -13.71
N TRP A 194 5.03 4.11 -13.41
CA TRP A 194 5.87 3.40 -14.36
C TRP A 194 5.09 2.90 -15.57
N LEU A 195 3.95 2.23 -15.35
CA LEU A 195 3.13 1.69 -16.43
C LEU A 195 2.63 2.77 -17.40
N LYS A 196 2.44 4.01 -16.95
CA LYS A 196 2.10 5.15 -17.83
C LYS A 196 3.22 5.56 -18.77
N THR A 197 4.47 5.18 -18.48
CA THR A 197 5.61 5.45 -19.36
C THR A 197 5.65 4.52 -20.58
N GLY A 198 4.90 3.42 -20.56
CA GLY A 198 4.95 2.38 -21.59
C GLY A 198 6.19 1.48 -21.53
N LYS A 199 7.12 1.72 -20.59
CA LYS A 199 8.32 0.89 -20.41
C LYS A 199 7.98 -0.45 -19.75
N THR A 200 8.80 -1.46 -20.03
CA THR A 200 8.63 -2.82 -19.51
C THR A 200 8.71 -2.87 -17.98
N ALA A 201 7.76 -3.57 -17.37
CA ALA A 201 7.76 -3.97 -15.97
C ALA A 201 7.86 -5.50 -15.87
N ILE A 202 8.76 -5.95 -15.00
CA ILE A 202 9.10 -7.35 -14.78
C ILE A 202 8.74 -7.75 -13.36
N TYR A 203 8.01 -8.85 -13.24
CA TYR A 203 7.74 -9.48 -11.96
C TYR A 203 8.85 -10.48 -11.61
N PHE A 204 9.42 -10.38 -10.42
CA PHE A 204 10.34 -11.39 -9.91
C PHE A 204 9.84 -11.90 -8.56
N GLY A 205 9.19 -13.06 -8.56
CA GLY A 205 8.53 -13.63 -7.39
C GLY A 205 8.42 -15.14 -7.43
N ASP A 206 7.56 -15.68 -6.57
CA ASP A 206 7.32 -17.12 -6.52
C ASP A 206 6.73 -17.61 -7.85
N PHE A 207 7.19 -18.77 -8.30
CA PHE A 207 6.56 -19.51 -9.39
C PHE A 207 5.50 -20.44 -8.79
N ASP A 208 4.34 -19.87 -8.51
CA ASP A 208 3.14 -20.56 -8.03
C ASP A 208 1.88 -19.94 -8.69
N PRO A 209 0.68 -20.53 -8.54
CA PRO A 209 -0.52 -19.98 -9.16
C PRO A 209 -0.83 -18.54 -8.74
N LYS A 210 -0.55 -18.15 -7.50
CA LYS A 210 -0.82 -16.79 -7.02
C LYS A 210 0.17 -15.79 -7.61
N GLY A 211 1.46 -16.07 -7.57
CA GLY A 211 2.55 -15.26 -8.13
C GLY A 211 2.37 -15.05 -9.63
N ILE A 212 1.95 -16.09 -10.36
CA ILE A 212 1.64 -15.97 -11.79
C ILE A 212 0.37 -15.14 -12.00
N SER A 213 -0.68 -15.34 -11.20
CA SER A 213 -1.88 -14.50 -11.26
C SER A 213 -1.55 -13.02 -11.04
N ILE A 214 -0.68 -12.70 -10.08
CA ILE A 214 -0.16 -11.35 -9.84
C ILE A 214 0.57 -10.81 -11.06
N ALA A 215 1.51 -11.58 -11.61
CA ALA A 215 2.29 -11.18 -12.76
C ALA A 215 1.38 -10.85 -13.96
N MET A 216 0.39 -11.72 -14.22
CA MET A 216 -0.56 -11.57 -15.33
C MET A 216 -1.53 -10.41 -15.14
N ASN A 217 -2.03 -10.17 -13.92
CA ASN A 217 -3.16 -9.27 -13.68
C ASN A 217 -2.76 -7.88 -13.19
N GLU A 218 -1.55 -7.70 -12.69
CA GLU A 218 -1.12 -6.40 -12.16
C GLU A 218 -0.22 -5.59 -13.12
N GLY A 219 -0.31 -5.87 -14.43
CA GLY A 219 0.29 -5.06 -15.49
C GLY A 219 1.75 -5.34 -15.81
N TYR A 220 2.32 -6.45 -15.34
CA TYR A 220 3.67 -6.86 -15.75
C TYR A 220 3.64 -7.49 -17.15
N GLN A 221 4.63 -7.18 -17.96
CA GLN A 221 4.77 -7.75 -19.30
C GLN A 221 5.57 -9.07 -19.24
N LEU A 222 6.56 -9.12 -18.35
CA LEU A 222 7.51 -10.22 -18.25
C LEU A 222 7.59 -10.72 -16.81
N MET A 223 8.03 -11.97 -16.66
CA MET A 223 8.44 -12.55 -15.38
C MET A 223 9.88 -13.03 -15.47
N LEU A 224 10.65 -12.85 -14.40
CA LEU A 224 12.01 -13.32 -14.29
C LEU A 224 12.03 -14.74 -13.70
N LEU A 225 12.43 -15.73 -14.48
CA LEU A 225 12.40 -17.15 -14.11
C LEU A 225 13.63 -17.92 -14.62
N PRO A 226 14.03 -19.03 -13.98
CA PRO A 226 14.94 -19.99 -14.60
C PRO A 226 14.35 -20.61 -15.87
N SER A 227 15.17 -21.32 -16.64
CA SER A 227 14.66 -22.08 -17.80
C SER A 227 13.60 -23.13 -17.42
N PRO A 228 12.69 -23.53 -18.34
CA PRO A 228 11.66 -24.52 -18.01
C PRO A 228 12.21 -25.82 -17.43
N GLY A 229 13.34 -26.34 -17.97
CA GLY A 229 13.98 -27.56 -17.47
C GLY A 229 14.49 -27.43 -16.03
N VAL A 230 14.99 -26.25 -15.64
CA VAL A 230 15.39 -25.98 -14.25
C VAL A 230 14.17 -25.88 -13.35
N VAL A 231 13.10 -25.23 -13.79
CA VAL A 231 11.86 -25.12 -13.03
C VAL A 231 11.28 -26.52 -12.78
N ILE A 232 11.15 -27.36 -13.80
CA ILE A 232 10.68 -28.75 -13.69
C ILE A 232 11.51 -29.55 -12.67
N LYS A 233 12.85 -29.37 -12.69
CA LYS A 233 13.76 -30.11 -11.80
C LYS A 233 13.65 -29.66 -10.34
N LYS A 234 13.44 -28.37 -10.09
CA LYS A 234 13.44 -27.79 -8.74
C LYS A 234 12.04 -27.63 -8.13
N SER A 235 10.99 -27.74 -8.94
CA SER A 235 9.62 -27.62 -8.47
C SER A 235 9.19 -28.83 -7.65
N SER A 236 8.25 -28.64 -6.72
CA SER A 236 7.67 -29.76 -5.99
C SER A 236 6.22 -29.48 -5.56
N PRO A 237 5.42 -30.54 -5.31
CA PRO A 237 4.08 -30.38 -4.77
C PRO A 237 4.04 -29.73 -3.39
N VAL A 238 5.08 -29.95 -2.57
CA VAL A 238 5.18 -29.35 -1.22
C VAL A 238 5.31 -27.82 -1.28
N MET A 239 5.77 -27.27 -2.41
CA MET A 239 5.82 -25.83 -2.63
C MET A 239 4.52 -25.26 -3.19
N PHE A 240 3.54 -26.10 -3.53
CA PHE A 240 2.27 -25.70 -4.13
C PHE A 240 1.20 -25.61 -3.04
N PRO A 241 0.74 -24.41 -2.62
CA PRO A 241 -0.22 -24.32 -1.53
C PRO A 241 -1.65 -24.58 -2.04
N ASP A 242 -2.38 -25.51 -1.42
CA ASP A 242 -3.74 -25.89 -1.83
C ASP A 242 -4.71 -24.71 -1.93
N ALA A 243 -4.55 -23.71 -1.06
CA ALA A 243 -5.35 -22.48 -1.07
C ALA A 243 -5.24 -21.67 -2.39
N GLN A 244 -4.25 -21.99 -3.23
CA GLN A 244 -4.00 -21.35 -4.51
C GLN A 244 -4.60 -22.11 -5.71
N LEU A 245 -5.19 -23.30 -5.51
CA LEU A 245 -5.85 -24.06 -6.59
C LEU A 245 -6.91 -23.23 -7.34
N LYS A 246 -7.57 -22.30 -6.65
CA LYS A 246 -8.56 -21.38 -7.22
C LYS A 246 -8.03 -20.50 -8.37
N PHE A 247 -6.72 -20.27 -8.45
CA PHE A 247 -6.12 -19.45 -9.51
C PHE A 247 -5.85 -20.25 -10.79
N LEU A 248 -5.71 -21.58 -10.68
CA LEU A 248 -5.27 -22.43 -11.79
C LEU A 248 -6.25 -22.45 -12.99
N PRO A 249 -7.59 -22.52 -12.81
CA PRO A 249 -8.51 -22.57 -13.95
C PRO A 249 -8.45 -21.33 -14.85
N GLU A 250 -8.21 -20.15 -14.28
CA GLU A 250 -8.07 -18.92 -15.06
C GLU A 250 -6.73 -18.90 -15.82
N LEU A 251 -5.64 -19.31 -15.17
CA LEU A 251 -4.32 -19.37 -15.77
C LEU A 251 -4.24 -20.34 -16.96
N LEU A 252 -4.81 -21.54 -16.83
CA LEU A 252 -4.77 -22.56 -17.87
C LEU A 252 -5.67 -22.26 -19.07
N ARG A 253 -6.75 -21.48 -18.87
CA ARG A 253 -7.65 -21.05 -19.96
C ARG A 253 -7.21 -19.74 -20.61
N GLY A 254 -6.36 -18.96 -19.94
CA GLY A 254 -5.93 -17.65 -20.39
C GLY A 254 -5.09 -17.72 -21.67
N LYS A 255 -5.16 -16.66 -22.49
CA LYS A 255 -4.21 -16.47 -23.60
C LYS A 255 -2.83 -16.14 -23.01
N VAL A 256 -1.92 -17.10 -23.07
CA VAL A 256 -0.52 -16.93 -22.67
C VAL A 256 0.40 -16.94 -23.87
N HIS A 257 1.56 -16.29 -23.74
CA HIS A 257 2.62 -16.35 -24.73
C HIS A 257 3.14 -17.80 -24.89
N SER A 258 3.61 -18.16 -26.09
CA SER A 258 4.16 -19.51 -26.37
C SER A 258 5.29 -19.88 -25.42
N HIS A 259 6.18 -18.93 -25.12
CA HIS A 259 7.29 -19.11 -24.17
C HIS A 259 6.86 -19.44 -22.73
N PHE A 260 5.61 -19.16 -22.35
CA PHE A 260 5.11 -19.46 -21.01
C PHE A 260 4.42 -20.82 -20.89
N ARG A 261 4.13 -21.50 -22.01
CA ARG A 261 3.36 -22.75 -22.02
C ARG A 261 4.04 -23.88 -21.25
N ASP A 262 5.35 -24.05 -21.44
CA ASP A 262 6.11 -25.10 -20.76
C ASP A 262 6.13 -24.91 -19.23
N TYR A 263 6.08 -23.66 -18.78
CA TYR A 263 5.95 -23.33 -17.37
C TYR A 263 4.58 -23.73 -16.84
N LEU A 264 3.49 -23.44 -17.56
CA LEU A 264 2.14 -23.82 -17.11
C LEU A 264 1.95 -25.32 -16.89
N LEU A 265 2.64 -26.17 -17.67
CA LEU A 265 2.62 -27.63 -17.48
C LEU A 265 3.15 -28.06 -16.10
N VAL A 266 4.03 -27.26 -15.48
CA VAL A 266 4.52 -27.50 -14.11
C VAL A 266 3.40 -27.24 -13.09
N LEU A 267 2.66 -26.13 -13.27
CA LEU A 267 1.53 -25.80 -12.40
C LEU A 267 0.36 -26.77 -12.56
N GLU A 268 0.10 -27.25 -13.77
CA GLU A 268 -0.94 -28.25 -14.06
C GLU A 268 -0.67 -29.57 -13.31
N LYS A 269 0.60 -29.91 -13.11
CA LYS A 269 1.04 -31.04 -12.26
C LYS A 269 1.04 -30.73 -10.77
N HIS A 270 0.46 -29.60 -10.36
CA HIS A 270 0.46 -29.08 -8.99
C HIS A 270 1.86 -28.98 -8.39
N GLN A 271 2.84 -28.54 -9.19
CA GLN A 271 4.18 -28.24 -8.70
C GLN A 271 4.43 -26.75 -8.77
N ALA A 272 5.14 -26.22 -7.78
CA ALA A 272 5.53 -24.83 -7.71
C ALA A 272 7.02 -24.71 -7.33
N LEU A 273 7.58 -23.52 -7.49
CA LEU A 273 8.96 -23.21 -7.15
C LEU A 273 9.02 -21.87 -6.40
N ARG A 274 9.44 -21.94 -5.14
CA ARG A 274 9.71 -20.74 -4.33
C ARG A 274 10.83 -19.90 -4.94
N GLN A 275 10.73 -18.59 -4.87
CA GLN A 275 11.70 -17.63 -5.38
C GLN A 275 13.10 -17.89 -4.80
N GLN A 276 13.22 -18.18 -3.50
CA GLN A 276 14.51 -18.49 -2.87
C GLN A 276 15.18 -19.73 -3.47
N LYS A 277 14.42 -20.68 -4.02
CA LYS A 277 14.98 -21.90 -4.63
C LYS A 277 15.52 -21.66 -6.04
N MET A 278 15.34 -20.46 -6.58
CA MET A 278 15.91 -20.03 -7.86
C MET A 278 17.36 -19.51 -7.71
N GLN A 279 17.88 -19.40 -6.48
CA GLN A 279 19.27 -18.98 -6.24
C GLN A 279 20.29 -19.86 -6.98
N GLY A 280 21.34 -19.22 -7.50
CA GLY A 280 22.41 -19.86 -8.27
C GLY A 280 22.02 -20.29 -9.69
N GLU A 281 20.78 -20.08 -10.11
CA GLU A 281 20.32 -20.39 -11.48
C GLU A 281 20.38 -19.15 -12.36
N ILE A 282 20.63 -19.37 -13.66
CA ILE A 282 20.52 -18.34 -14.67
C ILE A 282 19.04 -18.03 -14.91
N LEU A 283 18.67 -16.79 -14.63
CA LEU A 283 17.34 -16.24 -14.85
C LEU A 283 17.21 -15.68 -16.26
N LYS A 284 15.99 -15.74 -16.78
CA LYS A 284 15.60 -15.26 -18.10
C LYS A 284 14.33 -14.44 -17.99
N VAL A 285 14.17 -13.49 -18.91
CA VAL A 285 12.90 -12.80 -19.11
C VAL A 285 11.94 -13.72 -19.86
N VAL A 286 10.77 -13.97 -19.27
CA VAL A 286 9.73 -14.81 -19.85
C VAL A 286 8.50 -13.94 -20.12
N MET A 287 8.07 -13.89 -21.38
CA MET A 287 6.85 -13.17 -21.77
C MET A 287 5.63 -13.89 -21.23
N LEU A 288 4.74 -13.14 -20.58
CA LEU A 288 3.54 -13.69 -19.94
C LEU A 288 2.37 -13.78 -20.92
N LYS A 289 2.08 -12.67 -21.61
CA LYS A 289 0.97 -12.51 -22.54
C LYS A 289 1.50 -12.27 -23.96
N THR A 290 0.71 -12.65 -24.95
CA THR A 290 0.93 -12.18 -26.33
C THR A 290 0.72 -10.68 -26.39
N SER A 291 1.60 -9.96 -27.08
CA SER A 291 1.34 -8.56 -27.45
C SER A 291 0.04 -8.51 -28.26
N ASP A 292 -0.90 -7.66 -27.84
CA ASP A 292 -2.05 -7.30 -28.66
C ASP A 292 -1.59 -6.46 -29.87
#